data_AF-A0AAJ0GMB9-F1
#
_entry.id   AF-A0AAJ0GMB9-F1
#
_cell.length_a   1.000
_cell.length_b   1.000
_cell.length_c   1.000
_cell.angle_alpha   90.00
_cell.angle_beta   90.00
_cell.angle_gamma   90.00
#
_symmetry.space_group_name_H-M   'P 1'
#
loop_
_entity.id
_entity.type
_entity.pdbx_description
1 polymer ?
#
loop_
_entity_poly.entity_id
_entity_poly.type
_entity_poly.pdbx_seq_one_letter_code
_entity_poly.pdbx_strand_id
1 'polypeptide(L)'
;MAHLRTMFGPEPRNLVVMLQELRDESLEAILEDEWAQQNFALSDTDPPYSDYAYPEFFDEELNLQRSRYFTLMMVSRNLPISNCFRVPMLTEMERDALVVDIPVSEDHHGPEASSSKRSLRLCTTHLESLYQGKDLRFRQLAQVAALLKGDDSRHGEGQKQICGGLVCGDMNSGDPSEHSIHRAPEVGLRDVWEDESAPTPPALKPFQKDLTYGKARGNTWGYQSSRA
;
A
#
# COMPACT_ATOMS: atom_id res chain seq x y z
N MET A 1 -9.60 -14.62 7.09
CA MET A 1 -9.32 -14.05 8.44
C MET A 1 -8.60 -15.01 9.39
N ALA A 2 -8.95 -16.30 9.45
CA ALA A 2 -8.33 -17.27 10.37
C ALA A 2 -6.79 -17.24 10.42
N HIS A 3 -6.11 -17.13 9.27
CA HIS A 3 -4.65 -17.04 9.21
C HIS A 3 -4.10 -15.81 9.95
N LEU A 4 -4.70 -14.63 9.72
CA LEU A 4 -4.29 -13.38 10.39
C LEU A 4 -4.50 -13.47 11.91
N ARG A 5 -5.62 -14.04 12.35
CA ARG A 5 -5.89 -14.28 13.78
C ARG A 5 -4.87 -15.22 14.42
N THR A 6 -4.45 -16.27 13.72
CA THR A 6 -3.39 -17.17 14.20
C THR A 6 -2.05 -16.44 14.33
N MET A 7 -1.72 -15.56 13.38
CA MET A 7 -0.45 -14.83 13.36
C MET A 7 -0.37 -13.71 14.40
N PHE A 8 -1.46 -12.95 14.59
CA PHE A 8 -1.46 -11.73 15.40
C PHE A 8 -2.26 -11.85 16.71
N GLY A 9 -2.85 -13.01 16.97
CA GLY A 9 -3.65 -13.28 18.16
C GLY A 9 -5.08 -12.73 18.08
N PRO A 10 -5.85 -12.90 19.17
CA PRO A 10 -7.26 -12.49 19.22
C PRO A 10 -7.45 -10.97 19.26
N GLU A 11 -6.47 -10.23 19.80
CA GLU A 11 -6.51 -8.77 19.98
C GLU A 11 -5.22 -8.12 19.46
N PRO A 12 -5.06 -7.95 18.14
CA PRO A 12 -3.88 -7.31 17.56
C PRO A 12 -3.79 -5.83 17.99
N ARG A 13 -2.63 -5.45 18.55
CA ARG A 13 -2.32 -4.05 18.88
C ARG A 13 -1.57 -3.38 17.73
N ASN A 14 -2.00 -2.16 17.37
CA ASN A 14 -1.34 -1.30 16.37
C ASN A 14 -1.04 -2.02 15.04
N LEU A 15 -2.01 -2.78 14.53
CA LEU A 15 -1.90 -3.51 13.27
C LEU A 15 -2.68 -2.81 12.15
N VAL A 16 -2.07 -2.69 10.98
CA VAL A 16 -2.75 -2.33 9.73
C VAL A 16 -2.50 -3.43 8.71
N VAL A 17 -3.55 -3.91 8.06
CA VAL A 17 -3.48 -4.92 6.99
C VAL A 17 -3.88 -4.25 5.70
N MET A 18 -2.99 -4.26 4.70
CA MET A 18 -3.21 -3.68 3.38
C MET A 18 -3.43 -4.80 2.38
N LEU A 19 -4.60 -4.82 1.76
CA LEU A 19 -5.06 -5.89 0.87
C LEU A 19 -5.23 -5.35 -0.55
N GLN A 20 -4.86 -6.16 -1.54
CA GLN A 20 -4.99 -5.90 -2.97
C GLN A 20 -5.84 -7.00 -3.61
N GLU A 21 -6.38 -6.73 -4.80
CA GLU A 21 -7.23 -7.67 -5.56
C GLU A 21 -8.48 -8.17 -4.80
N LEU A 22 -9.06 -7.37 -3.90
CA LEU A 22 -10.34 -7.74 -3.30
C LEU A 22 -11.43 -7.69 -4.34
N ARG A 23 -12.30 -8.69 -4.32
CA ARG A 23 -13.60 -8.68 -5.00
C ARG A 23 -14.72 -8.57 -3.98
N ASP A 24 -15.94 -8.34 -4.45
CA ASP A 24 -17.12 -8.18 -3.60
C ASP A 24 -17.30 -9.36 -2.62
N GLU A 25 -17.05 -10.60 -3.04
CA GLU A 25 -17.19 -11.77 -2.17
C GLU A 25 -16.12 -11.82 -1.07
N SER A 26 -14.93 -11.26 -1.33
CA SER A 26 -13.87 -11.15 -0.33
C SER A 26 -14.18 -10.07 0.69
N LEU A 27 -14.76 -8.95 0.24
CA LEU A 27 -15.22 -7.89 1.12
C LEU A 27 -16.35 -8.39 2.03
N GLU A 28 -17.35 -9.09 1.48
CA GLU A 28 -18.45 -9.68 2.25
C GLU A 28 -17.90 -10.62 3.33
N ALA A 29 -16.99 -11.54 2.98
CA ALA A 29 -16.37 -12.44 3.95
C ALA A 29 -15.55 -11.72 5.04
N ILE A 30 -14.94 -10.58 4.74
CA ILE A 30 -14.23 -9.76 5.75
C ILE A 30 -15.23 -9.03 6.65
N LEU A 31 -16.31 -8.50 6.07
CA LEU A 31 -17.36 -7.79 6.78
C LEU A 31 -18.13 -8.71 7.73
N GLU A 32 -18.32 -9.98 7.39
CA GLU A 32 -19.02 -10.98 8.20
C GLU A 32 -18.15 -11.61 9.31
N ASP A 33 -16.82 -11.47 9.25
CA ASP A 33 -15.92 -12.09 10.22
C ASP A 33 -15.89 -11.33 11.55
N GLU A 34 -16.30 -11.99 12.64
CA GLU A 34 -16.38 -11.39 13.98
C GLU A 34 -15.04 -10.83 14.47
N TRP A 35 -13.93 -11.53 14.17
CA TRP A 35 -12.61 -11.07 14.60
C TRP A 35 -12.19 -9.79 13.87
N ALA A 36 -12.50 -9.69 12.57
CA ALA A 36 -12.30 -8.47 11.80
C ALA A 36 -13.15 -7.31 12.35
N GLN A 37 -14.45 -7.53 12.56
CA GLN A 37 -15.38 -6.52 13.07
C GLN A 37 -14.95 -5.96 14.43
N GLN A 38 -14.52 -6.84 15.35
CA GLN A 38 -14.12 -6.46 16.71
C GLN A 38 -12.81 -5.66 16.72
N ASN A 39 -11.85 -6.01 15.85
CA ASN A 39 -10.49 -5.49 15.95
C ASN A 39 -10.16 -4.37 14.97
N PHE A 40 -10.88 -4.22 13.85
CA PHE A 40 -10.50 -3.31 12.79
C PHE A 40 -11.62 -2.34 12.39
N ALA A 41 -11.24 -1.12 12.08
CA ALA A 41 -11.98 -0.22 11.20
C ALA A 41 -11.53 -0.50 9.76
N LEU A 42 -12.48 -0.82 8.88
CA LEU A 42 -12.20 -0.96 7.46
C LEU A 42 -12.20 0.43 6.82
N SER A 43 -11.21 0.68 5.96
CA SER A 43 -11.26 1.80 5.03
C SER A 43 -12.43 1.65 4.06
N ASP A 44 -12.72 2.71 3.31
CA ASP A 44 -13.63 2.77 2.17
C ASP A 44 -14.15 1.41 1.65
N THR A 45 -15.32 1.00 2.16
CA THR A 45 -15.97 -0.29 1.89
C THR A 45 -16.85 -0.25 0.66
N ASP A 46 -17.05 0.93 0.05
CA ASP A 46 -17.69 1.04 -1.25
C ASP A 46 -16.60 0.91 -2.33
N PRO A 47 -16.62 -0.15 -3.15
CA PRO A 47 -15.64 -0.32 -4.22
C PRO A 47 -15.66 0.89 -5.16
N PRO A 48 -14.48 1.36 -5.58
CA PRO A 48 -14.38 2.52 -6.47
C PRO A 48 -15.01 2.21 -7.83
N TYR A 49 -15.50 3.26 -8.49
CA TYR A 49 -15.92 3.16 -9.89
C TYR A 49 -14.70 3.35 -10.79
N SER A 50 -14.59 2.49 -11.81
CA SER A 50 -13.62 2.62 -12.88
C SER A 50 -14.26 3.36 -14.05
N ASP A 51 -13.55 4.35 -14.57
CA ASP A 51 -13.85 4.93 -15.87
C ASP A 51 -13.02 4.21 -16.93
N TYR A 52 -13.67 3.37 -17.73
CA TYR A 52 -13.05 2.70 -18.88
C TYR A 52 -12.98 3.61 -20.12
N ALA A 53 -13.35 4.89 -20.02
CA ALA A 53 -13.31 5.79 -21.15
C ALA A 53 -11.88 5.94 -21.66
N TYR A 54 -11.57 5.24 -22.75
CA TYR A 54 -10.51 5.65 -23.65
C TYR A 54 -10.77 7.12 -24.00
N PRO A 55 -9.81 8.04 -23.76
CA PRO A 55 -10.00 9.47 -24.00
C PRO A 55 -10.14 9.82 -25.49
N GLU A 56 -10.41 8.86 -26.38
CA GLU A 56 -10.61 9.09 -27.81
C GLU A 56 -12.09 9.30 -28.19
N PHE A 57 -13.04 9.08 -27.27
CA PHE A 57 -14.48 9.26 -27.51
C PHE A 57 -15.10 10.22 -26.49
N PHE A 58 -14.86 11.52 -26.67
CA PHE A 58 -15.32 12.63 -25.81
C PHE A 58 -16.84 12.97 -25.94
N ASP A 59 -17.73 12.00 -26.15
CA ASP A 59 -19.17 12.30 -26.31
C ASP A 59 -20.14 11.25 -25.74
N GLU A 60 -19.68 10.25 -24.99
CA GLU A 60 -20.57 9.28 -24.33
C GLU A 60 -20.60 9.45 -22.80
N GLU A 61 -21.82 9.37 -22.26
CA GLU A 61 -22.15 9.33 -20.83
C GLU A 61 -21.17 8.43 -20.07
N LEU A 62 -20.59 8.93 -18.98
CA LEU A 62 -19.64 8.17 -18.15
C LEU A 62 -20.27 6.83 -17.76
N ASN A 63 -19.83 5.75 -18.40
CA ASN A 63 -20.22 4.39 -18.06
C ASN A 63 -19.45 3.97 -16.80
N LEU A 64 -19.76 4.63 -15.68
CA LEU A 64 -19.18 4.34 -14.36
C LEU A 64 -19.55 2.91 -13.96
N GLN A 65 -18.62 1.99 -14.16
CA GLN A 65 -18.76 0.62 -13.72
C GLN A 65 -18.02 0.45 -12.40
N ARG A 66 -18.62 -0.30 -11.46
CA ARG A 66 -17.94 -0.70 -10.24
C ARG A 66 -16.68 -1.50 -10.62
N SER A 67 -15.54 -1.16 -10.01
CA SER A 67 -14.28 -1.86 -10.28
C SER A 67 -14.42 -3.34 -9.96
N ARG A 68 -13.79 -4.20 -10.77
CA ARG A 68 -13.89 -5.66 -10.61
C ARG A 68 -13.11 -6.15 -9.41
N TYR A 69 -12.10 -5.39 -9.02
CA TYR A 69 -11.36 -5.57 -7.81
C TYR A 69 -10.81 -4.24 -7.30
N PHE A 70 -10.40 -4.20 -6.04
CA PHE A 70 -9.94 -2.97 -5.40
C PHE A 70 -9.02 -3.25 -4.22
N THR A 71 -8.47 -2.17 -3.66
CA THR A 71 -7.60 -2.20 -2.48
C THR A 71 -8.40 -1.94 -1.20
N LEU A 72 -8.01 -2.50 -0.05
CA LEU A 72 -8.65 -2.24 1.24
C LEU A 72 -7.59 -2.17 2.34
N MET A 73 -7.78 -1.29 3.32
CA MET A 73 -7.04 -1.32 4.58
C MET A 73 -7.93 -1.75 5.74
N MET A 74 -7.47 -2.72 6.51
CA MET A 74 -8.00 -3.03 7.84
C MET A 74 -7.11 -2.36 8.87
N VAL A 75 -7.60 -1.30 9.53
CA VAL A 75 -6.83 -0.52 10.51
C VAL A 75 -7.30 -0.91 11.91
N SER A 76 -6.39 -1.30 12.80
CA SER A 76 -6.74 -1.64 14.19
C SER A 76 -7.55 -0.51 14.82
N ARG A 77 -8.65 -0.83 15.50
CA ARG A 77 -9.51 0.17 16.18
C ARG A 77 -8.78 0.96 17.27
N ASN A 78 -7.62 0.48 17.70
CA ASN A 78 -6.74 1.20 18.63
C ASN A 78 -6.02 2.39 17.96
N LEU A 79 -6.02 2.46 16.62
CA LEU A 79 -5.42 3.54 15.85
C LEU A 79 -6.54 4.45 15.33
N PRO A 80 -6.60 5.73 15.76
CA PRO A 80 -7.58 6.65 15.24
C PRO A 80 -7.32 6.93 13.77
N ILE A 81 -8.37 6.87 12.94
CA ILE A 81 -8.32 7.33 11.55
C ILE A 81 -8.79 8.78 11.53
N SER A 82 -8.00 9.65 10.91
CA SER A 82 -8.37 11.06 10.76
C SER A 82 -8.69 11.50 9.35
N ASN A 83 -8.29 10.70 8.36
CA ASN A 83 -8.62 10.90 6.97
C ASN A 83 -8.55 9.54 6.26
N CYS A 84 -9.40 9.34 5.25
CA CYS A 84 -9.41 8.16 4.40
C CYS A 84 -9.90 8.59 3.02
N PHE A 85 -9.09 8.43 1.98
CA PHE A 85 -9.44 8.85 0.62
C PHE A 85 -8.72 8.00 -0.42
N ARG A 86 -9.30 7.96 -1.63
CA ARG A 86 -8.70 7.30 -2.80
C ARG A 86 -8.28 8.32 -3.83
N VAL A 87 -7.21 8.00 -4.56
CA VAL A 87 -6.71 8.80 -5.68
C VAL A 87 -6.62 7.90 -6.91
N PRO A 88 -7.46 8.11 -7.94
CA PRO A 88 -7.34 7.40 -9.21
C PRO A 88 -5.98 7.64 -9.87
N MET A 89 -5.50 6.63 -10.59
CA MET A 89 -4.25 6.70 -11.34
C MET A 89 -4.49 6.54 -12.84
N LEU A 90 -3.55 7.03 -13.65
CA LEU A 90 -3.49 6.64 -15.05
C LEU A 90 -3.16 5.15 -15.13
N THR A 91 -4.04 4.37 -15.75
CA THR A 91 -3.98 2.91 -15.69
C THR A 91 -4.81 2.24 -16.79
N GLU A 92 -4.45 1.00 -17.12
CA GLU A 92 -5.24 0.09 -17.94
C GLU A 92 -5.96 -0.99 -17.10
N MET A 93 -5.76 -1.00 -15.78
CA MET A 93 -6.17 -2.08 -14.87
C MET A 93 -6.80 -1.57 -13.57
N GLU A 94 -7.56 -0.49 -13.61
CA GLU A 94 -8.33 0.00 -12.44
C GLU A 94 -7.43 0.30 -11.21
N ARG A 95 -6.22 0.85 -11.42
CA ARG A 95 -5.27 1.18 -10.32
C ARG A 95 -5.66 2.46 -9.60
N ASP A 96 -5.53 2.43 -8.28
CA ASP A 96 -5.65 3.59 -7.40
C ASP A 96 -4.60 3.57 -6.27
N ALA A 97 -4.54 4.69 -5.53
CA ALA A 97 -3.93 4.75 -4.21
C ALA A 97 -5.01 5.00 -3.16
N LEU A 98 -5.15 4.08 -2.22
CA LEU A 98 -5.96 4.25 -1.02
C LEU A 98 -5.07 4.78 0.11
N VAL A 99 -5.45 5.91 0.69
CA VAL A 99 -4.66 6.64 1.69
C VAL A 99 -5.44 6.77 2.99
N VAL A 100 -4.75 6.53 4.11
CA VAL A 100 -5.28 6.69 5.48
C VAL A 100 -4.30 7.51 6.33
N ASP A 101 -4.80 8.52 7.03
CA ASP A 101 -3.99 9.33 7.95
C ASP A 101 -4.27 8.96 9.42
N ILE A 102 -3.23 8.53 10.14
CA ILE A 102 -3.28 8.16 11.57
C ILE A 102 -2.61 9.27 12.39
N PRO A 103 -3.35 9.99 13.27
CA PRO A 103 -2.77 10.98 14.17
C PRO A 103 -1.70 10.37 15.08
N VAL A 104 -0.60 11.09 15.24
CA VAL A 104 0.47 10.76 16.20
C VAL A 104 0.35 11.73 17.36
N SER A 105 0.23 11.22 18.58
CA SER A 105 0.25 12.06 19.78
C SER A 105 1.69 12.49 20.06
N GLU A 106 1.91 13.78 20.34
CA GLU A 106 3.19 14.24 20.87
C GLU A 106 3.20 14.03 22.39
N ASP A 107 4.17 13.29 22.91
CA ASP A 107 4.46 13.28 24.35
C ASP A 107 5.00 14.66 24.73
N HIS A 108 4.13 15.50 25.29
CA HIS A 108 4.45 16.87 25.69
C HIS A 108 5.44 16.88 26.88
N HIS A 109 6.75 16.85 26.58
CA HIS A 109 7.81 17.25 27.51
C HIS A 109 8.40 18.60 27.10
N GLY A 110 7.63 19.69 27.19
CA GLY A 110 8.19 21.05 27.03
C GLY A 110 7.14 22.17 27.12
N PRO A 111 7.49 23.38 27.63
CA PRO A 111 6.52 24.43 27.92
C PRO A 111 6.07 25.26 26.70
N GLU A 112 6.56 24.96 25.49
CA GLU A 112 6.28 25.74 24.27
C GLU A 112 5.90 24.84 23.07
N ALA A 113 4.99 23.89 23.27
CA ALA A 113 4.48 23.08 22.16
C ALA A 113 3.39 23.84 21.39
N SER A 114 3.74 24.48 20.28
CA SER A 114 2.74 24.81 19.25
C SER A 114 2.07 23.50 18.85
N SER A 115 0.78 23.36 19.13
CA SER A 115 0.02 22.10 18.99
C SER A 115 -0.28 21.76 17.52
N SER A 116 0.75 21.65 16.67
CA SER A 116 0.57 21.16 15.31
C SER A 116 0.14 19.70 15.39
N LYS A 117 -1.10 19.40 15.00
CA LYS A 117 -1.61 18.04 14.93
C LYS A 117 -0.84 17.29 13.83
N ARG A 118 -0.05 16.28 14.20
CA ARG A 118 0.76 15.49 13.26
C ARG A 118 0.08 14.17 12.93
N SER A 119 0.29 13.68 11.71
CA SER A 119 -0.22 12.38 11.27
C SER A 119 0.83 11.59 10.52
N LEU A 120 0.83 10.27 10.72
CA LEU A 120 1.46 9.29 9.86
C LEU A 120 0.50 8.97 8.70
N ARG A 121 0.99 9.05 7.47
CA ARG A 121 0.21 8.71 6.27
C ARG A 121 0.52 7.30 5.80
N LEU A 122 -0.52 6.48 5.67
CA LEU A 122 -0.43 5.15 5.11
C LEU A 122 -1.04 5.14 3.71
N CYS A 123 -0.42 4.42 2.78
CA CYS A 123 -0.92 4.24 1.42
C CYS A 123 -0.88 2.75 1.05
N THR A 124 -1.94 2.24 0.46
CA THR A 124 -1.93 0.95 -0.23
C THR A 124 -2.22 1.17 -1.69
N THR A 125 -1.53 0.43 -2.55
CA THR A 125 -1.75 0.48 -3.99
C THR A 125 -1.49 -0.90 -4.59
N HIS A 126 -1.96 -1.09 -5.82
CA HIS A 126 -1.62 -2.18 -6.69
C HIS A 126 -1.15 -1.53 -7.99
N LEU A 127 0.15 -1.51 -8.26
CA LEU A 127 0.67 -0.82 -9.44
C LEU A 127 0.34 -1.60 -10.72
N GLU A 128 0.51 -0.94 -11.87
CA GLU A 128 0.22 -1.51 -13.18
C GLU A 128 0.88 -2.87 -13.38
N SER A 129 0.13 -3.87 -13.84
CA SER A 129 0.68 -5.21 -14.03
C SER A 129 1.30 -5.38 -15.41
N LEU A 130 1.79 -6.61 -15.67
CA LEU A 130 2.40 -7.05 -16.92
C LEU A 130 3.69 -6.31 -17.26
N TYR A 131 4.45 -6.91 -18.18
CA TYR A 131 5.75 -6.37 -18.55
C TYR A 131 5.66 -4.98 -19.20
N GLN A 132 4.61 -4.75 -20.00
CA GLN A 132 4.39 -3.52 -20.75
C GLN A 132 4.01 -2.33 -19.84
N GLY A 133 3.51 -2.59 -18.63
CA GLY A 133 3.06 -1.56 -17.68
C GLY A 133 4.18 -0.78 -16.98
N LYS A 134 5.45 -1.03 -17.29
CA LYS A 134 6.61 -0.46 -16.60
C LYS A 134 6.59 1.07 -16.50
N ASP A 135 6.31 1.75 -17.61
CA ASP A 135 6.26 3.22 -17.63
C ASP A 135 5.10 3.78 -16.78
N LEU A 136 3.96 3.08 -16.78
CA LEU A 136 2.82 3.41 -15.92
C LEU A 136 3.17 3.18 -14.45
N ARG A 137 3.78 2.05 -14.08
CA ARG A 137 4.23 1.76 -12.72
C ARG A 137 5.14 2.86 -12.17
N PHE A 138 6.10 3.33 -12.97
CA PHE A 138 6.98 4.42 -12.56
C PHE A 138 6.19 5.70 -12.21
N ARG A 139 5.27 6.11 -13.11
CA ARG A 139 4.45 7.32 -12.90
C ARG A 139 3.52 7.18 -11.70
N GLN A 140 2.91 6.00 -11.54
CA GLN A 140 2.04 5.68 -10.41
C GLN A 140 2.81 5.72 -9.09
N LEU A 141 4.02 5.14 -9.03
CA LEU A 141 4.86 5.19 -7.83
C LEU A 141 5.31 6.63 -7.50
N ALA A 142 5.61 7.45 -8.51
CA ALA A 142 5.89 8.86 -8.31
C ALA A 142 4.67 9.62 -7.75
N GLN A 143 3.46 9.32 -8.24
CA GLN A 143 2.22 9.87 -7.70
C GLN A 143 2.00 9.47 -6.24
N VAL A 144 2.22 8.19 -5.89
CA VAL A 144 2.17 7.70 -4.51
C VAL A 144 3.17 8.44 -3.63
N ALA A 145 4.41 8.60 -4.10
CA ALA A 145 5.43 9.31 -3.34
C ALA A 145 5.05 10.78 -3.07
N ALA A 146 4.45 11.46 -4.04
CA ALA A 146 3.91 12.80 -3.84
C ALA A 146 2.80 12.83 -2.79
N LEU A 147 1.88 11.85 -2.80
CA LEU A 147 0.83 11.73 -1.78
C LEU A 147 1.39 11.51 -0.38
N LEU A 148 2.44 10.67 -0.24
CA LEU A 148 3.10 10.39 1.04
C LEU A 148 3.83 11.60 1.60
N LYS A 149 4.58 12.33 0.76
CA LYS A 149 5.30 13.54 1.16
C LYS A 149 4.35 14.68 1.52
N GLY A 150 3.17 14.69 0.90
CA GLY A 150 2.22 15.78 1.06
C GLY A 150 2.68 17.05 0.34
N ASP A 151 1.83 18.07 0.39
CA ASP A 151 2.12 19.38 -0.17
C ASP A 151 2.53 20.32 0.97
N ASP A 152 3.84 20.52 1.16
CA ASP A 152 4.43 21.45 2.14
C ASP A 152 3.93 22.89 1.95
N SER A 153 3.34 23.23 0.79
CA SER A 153 2.87 24.59 0.50
C SER A 153 1.48 24.90 1.03
N ARG A 154 0.73 23.91 1.55
CA ARG A 154 -0.62 24.10 2.09
C ARG A 154 -0.67 24.35 3.60
N HIS A 155 0.42 24.78 4.22
CA HIS A 155 0.47 25.19 5.64
C HIS A 155 -0.35 26.46 5.93
N GLY A 156 -1.67 26.39 5.76
CA GLY A 156 -2.62 27.27 6.42
C GLY A 156 -2.80 26.86 7.88
N GLU A 157 -3.09 27.82 8.74
CA GLU A 157 -3.39 27.57 10.15
C GLU A 157 -4.51 26.53 10.30
N GLY A 158 -4.21 25.41 10.98
CA GLY A 158 -5.16 24.33 11.25
C GLY A 158 -5.02 23.06 10.40
N GLN A 159 -4.15 23.02 9.39
CA GLN A 159 -3.86 21.78 8.65
C GLN A 159 -2.93 20.84 9.42
N LYS A 160 -3.23 19.53 9.33
CA LYS A 160 -2.42 18.49 9.96
C LYS A 160 -1.11 18.30 9.19
N GLN A 161 0.01 18.37 9.90
CA GLN A 161 1.31 18.13 9.30
C GLN A 161 1.52 16.62 9.13
N ILE A 162 1.87 16.17 7.92
CA ILE A 162 2.29 14.79 7.71
C ILE A 162 3.73 14.66 8.21
N CYS A 163 3.95 13.84 9.23
CA CYS A 163 5.27 13.67 9.85
C CYS A 163 6.06 12.48 9.28
N GLY A 164 5.40 11.65 8.47
CA GLY A 164 5.99 10.51 7.81
C GLY A 164 4.96 9.77 6.97
N GLY A 165 5.43 8.91 6.06
CA GLY A 165 4.60 8.14 5.17
C GLY A 165 5.10 6.72 4.96
N LEU A 166 4.18 5.76 4.82
CA LEU A 166 4.46 4.39 4.44
C LEU A 166 3.53 3.98 3.30
N VAL A 167 4.09 3.38 2.24
CA VAL A 167 3.31 2.66 1.23
C VAL A 167 3.60 1.18 1.33
N CYS A 168 2.56 0.35 1.23
CA CYS A 168 2.70 -1.08 0.95
C CYS A 168 1.74 -1.50 -0.17
N GLY A 169 1.90 -2.72 -0.65
CA GLY A 169 1.02 -3.33 -1.64
C GLY A 169 1.78 -4.06 -2.72
N ASP A 170 1.10 -4.36 -3.82
CA ASP A 170 1.71 -5.05 -4.94
C ASP A 170 2.30 -4.01 -5.91
N MET A 171 3.63 -3.88 -5.88
CA MET A 171 4.34 -2.94 -6.75
C MET A 171 4.50 -3.46 -8.19
N ASN A 172 4.16 -4.73 -8.46
CA ASN A 172 4.30 -5.39 -9.77
C ASN A 172 5.67 -5.22 -10.45
N SER A 173 6.72 -4.94 -9.66
CA SER A 173 8.08 -4.78 -10.16
C SER A 173 8.58 -6.15 -10.65
N GLY A 174 8.60 -6.33 -11.97
CA GLY A 174 8.90 -7.61 -12.62
C GLY A 174 10.22 -7.61 -13.38
N ASP A 175 10.71 -6.44 -13.79
CA ASP A 175 11.96 -6.29 -14.54
C ASP A 175 13.11 -5.85 -13.61
N PRO A 176 14.34 -6.40 -13.76
CA PRO A 176 15.49 -5.99 -12.94
C PRO A 176 15.79 -4.49 -12.97
N SER A 177 15.49 -3.80 -14.07
CA SER A 177 15.66 -2.35 -14.19
C SER A 177 14.68 -1.54 -13.34
N GLU A 178 13.62 -2.17 -12.82
CA GLU A 178 12.67 -1.54 -11.92
C GLU A 178 13.14 -1.56 -10.46
N HIS A 179 14.18 -2.33 -10.13
CA HIS A 179 14.65 -2.48 -8.75
C HIS A 179 15.02 -1.15 -8.07
N SER A 180 15.44 -0.13 -8.81
CA SER A 180 15.86 1.16 -8.25
C SER A 180 14.86 2.30 -8.47
N ILE A 181 13.66 2.04 -8.99
CA ILE A 181 12.72 3.12 -9.32
C ILE A 181 12.28 3.90 -8.10
N HIS A 182 12.24 3.27 -6.92
CA HIS A 182 11.93 3.94 -5.66
C HIS A 182 12.94 5.03 -5.31
N ARG A 183 14.20 4.86 -5.72
CA ARG A 183 15.28 5.83 -5.48
C ARG A 183 15.37 6.94 -6.52
N ALA A 184 14.62 6.85 -7.61
CA ALA A 184 14.62 7.90 -8.64
C ALA A 184 14.25 9.26 -8.00
N PRO A 185 14.85 10.39 -8.40
CA PRO A 185 14.62 11.69 -7.77
C PRO A 185 13.13 12.09 -7.67
N GLU A 186 12.33 11.71 -8.66
CA GLU A 186 10.89 11.95 -8.73
C GLU A 186 10.11 11.15 -7.67
N VAL A 187 10.61 9.97 -7.30
CA VAL A 187 9.99 9.06 -6.33
C VAL A 187 10.60 9.28 -4.94
N GLY A 188 11.91 9.10 -4.77
CA GLY A 188 12.63 9.40 -3.54
C GLY A 188 12.09 8.66 -2.30
N LEU A 189 11.66 7.41 -2.46
CA LEU A 189 11.26 6.50 -1.40
C LEU A 189 12.41 5.57 -1.00
N ARG A 190 12.25 4.93 0.16
CA ARG A 190 13.15 3.88 0.65
C ARG A 190 12.40 2.57 0.71
N ASP A 191 13.12 1.47 0.53
CA ASP A 191 12.58 0.13 0.67
C ASP A 191 13.00 -0.43 2.04
N VAL A 192 12.01 -0.79 2.86
CA VAL A 192 12.23 -1.41 4.18
C VAL A 192 13.07 -2.69 4.05
N TRP A 193 12.93 -3.41 2.94
CA TRP A 193 13.73 -4.58 2.65
C TRP A 193 15.24 -4.27 2.58
N GLU A 194 15.61 -3.08 2.14
CA GLU A 194 17.00 -2.65 1.99
C GLU A 194 17.59 -2.07 3.27
N ASP A 195 16.75 -1.72 4.25
CA ASP A 195 17.17 -1.14 5.54
C ASP A 195 17.65 -2.21 6.54
N GLU A 196 17.20 -3.46 6.42
CA GLU A 196 17.71 -4.60 7.19
C GLU A 196 18.65 -5.50 6.37
N SER A 197 19.75 -5.94 6.96
CA SER A 197 20.62 -6.92 6.30
C SER A 197 19.88 -8.25 6.13
N ALA A 198 19.70 -8.66 4.87
CA ALA A 198 19.16 -9.98 4.56
C ALA A 198 19.93 -11.08 5.35
N PRO A 199 19.23 -12.07 5.92
CA PRO A 199 19.90 -13.22 6.53
C PRO A 199 20.87 -13.83 5.53
N THR A 200 22.07 -14.26 5.96
CA THR A 200 23.02 -14.88 5.02
C THR A 200 22.38 -16.11 4.37
N PRO A 201 22.35 -16.20 3.02
CA PRO A 201 21.84 -17.38 2.34
C PRO A 201 22.60 -18.64 2.83
N PRO A 202 21.90 -19.75 3.11
CA PRO A 202 22.59 -20.98 3.48
C PRO A 202 23.53 -21.41 2.34
N ALA A 203 24.77 -21.77 2.68
CA ALA A 203 25.70 -22.34 1.72
C ALA A 203 25.19 -23.71 1.25
N LEU A 204 24.55 -23.75 0.08
CA LEU A 204 24.03 -24.97 -0.50
C LEU A 204 25.18 -25.79 -1.10
N LYS A 205 25.21 -27.08 -0.80
CA LYS A 205 26.09 -28.03 -1.49
C LYS A 205 25.64 -28.18 -2.96
N PRO A 206 26.52 -28.65 -3.86
CA PRO A 206 26.10 -29.03 -5.21
C PRO A 206 24.86 -29.93 -5.17
N PHE A 207 23.87 -29.63 -6.02
CA PHE A 207 22.58 -30.35 -6.15
C PHE A 207 21.59 -30.23 -4.97
N GLN A 208 21.90 -29.42 -3.96
CA GLN A 208 20.97 -29.15 -2.86
C GLN A 208 20.01 -28.01 -3.23
N LYS A 209 18.71 -28.24 -3.09
CA LYS A 209 17.69 -27.20 -3.30
C LYS A 209 17.60 -26.28 -2.09
N ASP A 210 17.41 -24.99 -2.36
CA ASP A 210 17.03 -24.04 -1.33
C ASP A 210 15.61 -24.33 -0.85
N LEU A 211 15.46 -24.81 0.39
CA LEU A 211 14.15 -25.03 1.03
C LEU A 211 13.69 -23.81 1.82
N THR A 212 14.48 -22.73 1.86
CA THR A 212 14.07 -21.46 2.49
C THR A 212 13.14 -20.65 1.60
N TYR A 213 12.85 -21.12 0.37
CA TYR A 213 12.00 -20.44 -0.61
C TYR A 213 12.45 -18.99 -0.89
N GLY A 214 13.76 -18.73 -0.85
CA GLY A 214 14.29 -17.39 -1.05
C GLY A 214 14.16 -16.44 0.15
N LYS A 215 13.64 -16.90 1.30
CA LYS A 215 13.56 -16.09 2.54
C LYS A 215 14.93 -15.58 3.00
N ALA A 216 15.97 -16.40 2.84
CA ALA A 216 17.35 -16.00 3.15
C ALA A 216 18.02 -15.22 2.00
N ARG A 217 17.41 -15.16 0.82
CA ARG A 217 17.91 -14.34 -0.30
C ARG A 217 17.24 -12.98 -0.38
N GLY A 218 16.10 -12.83 0.30
CA GLY A 218 15.43 -11.55 0.37
C GLY A 218 14.65 -11.16 -0.87
N ASN A 219 14.20 -12.16 -1.62
CA ASN A 219 13.56 -11.89 -2.87
C ASN A 219 12.12 -11.44 -2.60
N THR A 220 11.79 -10.17 -2.90
CA THR A 220 10.43 -9.77 -3.30
C THR A 220 10.00 -10.47 -4.60
N TRP A 221 10.98 -11.01 -5.33
CA TRP A 221 10.76 -11.88 -6.48
C TRP A 221 10.15 -13.21 -6.04
N GLY A 222 8.91 -13.46 -6.46
CA GLY A 222 8.38 -14.82 -6.53
C GLY A 222 9.43 -15.73 -7.16
N TYR A 223 9.60 -16.93 -6.61
CA TYR A 223 10.55 -17.92 -7.09
C TYR A 223 10.46 -18.09 -8.61
N GLN A 224 11.43 -17.54 -9.35
CA GLN A 224 11.63 -17.88 -10.76
C GLN A 224 12.56 -19.08 -10.80
N SER A 225 12.01 -20.26 -11.12
CA SER A 225 12.86 -21.41 -11.41
C SER A 225 13.72 -21.07 -12.62
N SER A 226 15.03 -20.95 -12.44
CA SER A 226 15.97 -20.94 -13.55
C SER A 226 15.96 -22.32 -14.20
N ARG A 227 15.03 -22.55 -15.11
CA ARG A 227 15.13 -23.57 -16.14
C ARG A 227 15.03 -22.87 -17.49
N ALA A 228 16.21 -22.48 -17.97
CA ALA A 228 16.51 -22.60 -19.39
C ALA A 228 16.57 -24.09 -19.75
#